data_AF-A0A1H8H1P6-F1
#
_entry.id   AF-A0A1H8H1P6-F1
#
_cell.length_a   1.000
_cell.length_b   1.000
_cell.length_c   1.000
_cell.angle_alpha   90.00
_cell.angle_beta   90.00
_cell.angle_gamma   90.00
#
_symmetry.space_group_name_H-M   'P 1'
#
loop_
_entity.id
_entity.type
_entity.pdbx_description
1 polymer ?
#
loop_
_entity_poly.entity_id
_entity_poly.type
_entity_poly.pdbx_seq_one_letter_code
_entity_poly.pdbx_strand_id
1 'polypeptide(L)' 'MGNTDKFDMIANNYDTAERIELASLTAHAIADKLYQTETKHAIDFGCGTGLVGLNLLAKFKSILFLDP' A
#
# COMPACT_ATOMS: atom_id res chain seq x y z
N MET A 1 16.94 3.65 -12.45
CA MET A 1 15.48 3.75 -12.70
C MET A 1 15.18 5.14 -13.22
N GLY A 2 14.28 5.30 -14.20
CA GLY A 2 14.13 6.56 -14.93
C GLY A 2 13.28 7.65 -14.24
N ASN A 3 12.61 7.34 -13.14
CA ASN A 3 11.65 8.25 -12.49
C ASN A 3 11.84 8.40 -10.97
N THR A 4 12.89 7.83 -10.37
CA THR A 4 13.12 7.89 -8.91
C THR A 4 13.10 9.33 -8.39
N ASP A 5 13.87 10.23 -9.03
CA ASP A 5 13.90 11.65 -8.65
C ASP A 5 12.51 12.33 -8.68
N LYS A 6 11.61 11.90 -9.59
CA LYS A 6 10.25 12.43 -9.65
C LYS A 6 9.40 11.93 -8.50
N PHE A 7 9.52 10.65 -8.15
CA PHE A 7 8.79 10.06 -7.03
C PHE A 7 9.27 10.63 -5.70
N ASP A 8 10.57 10.79 -5.51
CA ASP A 8 11.16 11.40 -4.32
C ASP A 8 10.69 12.84 -4.12
N MET A 9 10.65 13.63 -5.20
CA MET A 9 10.20 15.02 -5.15
C MET A 9 8.73 15.15 -4.71
N ILE A 10 7.87 14.21 -5.10
CA ILE A 10 6.44 14.26 -4.77
C ILE A 10 6.08 13.51 -3.49
N ALA A 11 6.96 12.66 -2.94
CA ALA A 11 6.66 11.74 -1.84
C ALA A 11 6.05 12.45 -0.62
N ASN A 12 6.64 13.57 -0.19
CA ASN A 12 6.16 14.33 0.98
C ASN A 12 4.75 14.91 0.83
N ASN A 13 4.27 15.07 -0.41
CA ASN A 13 2.95 15.61 -0.72
C ASN A 13 2.08 14.59 -1.47
N TYR A 14 2.52 13.34 -1.55
CA TYR A 14 1.84 12.32 -2.34
C TYR A 14 0.49 11.94 -1.71
N ASP A 15 0.42 11.93 -0.39
CA ASP A 15 -0.72 11.47 0.39
C ASP A 15 -1.76 12.59 0.59
N THR A 16 -2.42 12.98 -0.51
CA THR A 16 -3.56 13.89 -0.44
C THR A 16 -4.78 13.20 0.17
N ALA A 17 -5.73 13.97 0.72
CA ALA A 17 -6.97 13.42 1.29
C ALA A 17 -7.73 12.51 0.31
N GLU A 18 -7.83 12.92 -0.96
CA GLU A 18 -8.45 12.13 -2.03
C GLU A 18 -7.74 10.79 -2.25
N ARG A 19 -6.40 10.78 -2.22
CA ARG A 19 -5.61 9.55 -2.41
C ARG A 19 -5.68 8.63 -1.20
N ILE A 20 -5.74 9.18 0.01
CA ILE A 20 -5.97 8.41 1.23
C ILE A 20 -7.35 7.72 1.18
N GLU A 21 -8.39 8.44 0.77
CA GLU A 21 -9.74 7.87 0.60
C GLU A 21 -9.76 6.78 -0.47
N LEU A 22 -9.16 7.05 -1.64
CA LEU A 22 -9.07 6.07 -2.72
C LEU A 22 -8.29 4.81 -2.29
N ALA A 23 -7.20 4.97 -1.54
CA ALA A 23 -6.42 3.85 -1.03
C ALA A 23 -7.22 3.01 -0.03
N SER A 24 -8.00 3.66 0.84
CA SER A 24 -8.92 2.97 1.75
C SER A 24 -9.96 2.15 0.98
N LEU A 25 -10.64 2.75 0.00
CA LEU A 25 -11.61 2.03 -0.86
C LEU A 25 -10.96 0.87 -1.61
N THR A 26 -9.75 1.07 -2.12
CA THR A 26 -8.96 0.05 -2.81
C THR A 26 -8.63 -1.11 -1.86
N ALA A 27 -8.17 -0.81 -0.64
CA ALA A 27 -7.86 -1.82 0.36
C ALA A 27 -9.10 -2.62 0.79
N HIS A 28 -10.27 -1.98 0.93
CA HIS A 28 -11.53 -2.68 1.20
C HIS A 28 -11.88 -3.65 0.07
N ALA A 29 -11.80 -3.20 -1.18
CA ALA A 29 -12.07 -4.05 -2.34
C ALA A 29 -11.09 -5.24 -2.45
N ILE A 30 -9.81 -5.04 -2.08
CA ILE A 30 -8.83 -6.12 -1.97
C ILE A 30 -9.22 -7.07 -0.85
N ALA A 31 -9.51 -6.55 0.35
CA ALA A 31 -9.84 -7.35 1.52
C ALA A 31 -11.04 -8.28 1.31
N ASP A 32 -12.04 -7.85 0.54
CA ASP A 32 -13.21 -8.66 0.18
C ASP A 32 -12.86 -9.89 -0.68
N LYS A 33 -11.67 -9.91 -1.29
CA LYS A 33 -11.16 -11.05 -2.08
C LYS A 33 -10.19 -11.94 -1.31
N LEU A 34 -9.79 -11.54 -0.09
CA LEU A 34 -8.85 -12.29 0.72
C LEU A 34 -9.56 -13.36 1.58
N TYR A 35 -8.95 -14.54 1.69
CA TYR A 35 -9.44 -15.62 2.54
C TYR A 35 -8.29 -16.29 3.30
N GLN A 36 -8.47 -16.46 4.61
CA GLN A 36 -7.51 -17.10 5.52
C GLN A 36 -6.08 -16.54 5.36
N THR A 37 -5.91 -15.24 5.59
CA THR A 37 -4.65 -14.52 5.41
C THR A 37 -3.93 -14.20 6.71
N GLU A 38 -4.55 -14.44 7.86
CA GLU A 38 -4.07 -14.02 9.18
C GLU A 38 -2.73 -14.65 9.57
N THR A 39 -2.40 -15.83 9.01
CA THR A 39 -1.12 -16.51 9.20
C THR A 39 -0.14 -16.30 8.04
N LYS A 40 -0.57 -15.64 6.96
CA LYS A 40 0.19 -15.44 5.73
C LYS A 40 1.00 -14.14 5.78
N HIS A 41 2.04 -14.11 4.97
CA HIS A 41 2.86 -12.93 4.74
C HIS A 41 2.50 -12.33 3.37
N ALA A 42 2.43 -11.00 3.27
CA ALA A 42 2.17 -10.29 2.02
C ALA A 42 3.36 -9.40 1.61
N ILE A 43 3.38 -9.03 0.33
CA ILE A 43 4.29 -8.02 -0.22
C ILE A 43 3.43 -6.95 -0.89
N ASP A 44 3.60 -5.69 -0.50
CA ASP A 44 3.11 -4.53 -1.23
C ASP A 44 4.26 -4.05 -2.13
N PHE A 45 4.18 -4.42 -3.40
CA PHE A 45 5.24 -4.19 -4.38
C PHE A 45 4.95 -2.92 -5.19
N GLY A 46 5.90 -1.98 -5.18
CA GLY A 46 5.64 -0.62 -5.67
C GLY A 46 4.77 0.16 -4.68
N CYS A 47 5.02 -0.02 -3.37
CA CYS A 47 4.15 0.49 -2.33
C CYS A 47 4.16 2.03 -2.24
N GLY A 48 5.16 2.72 -2.78
CA GLY A 48 5.38 4.14 -2.57
C GLY A 48 5.35 4.49 -1.08
N THR A 49 4.44 5.38 -0.69
CA THR A 49 4.20 5.76 0.72
C THR A 49 3.46 4.70 1.55
N GLY A 50 2.97 3.63 0.92
CA GLY A 50 2.33 2.48 1.57
C GLY A 50 0.82 2.61 1.78
N LEU A 51 0.16 3.63 1.20
CA LEU A 51 -1.25 3.94 1.45
C LEU A 51 -2.20 2.74 1.37
N VAL A 52 -2.00 1.83 0.41
CA VAL A 52 -2.87 0.65 0.25
C VAL A 52 -2.49 -0.44 1.25
N GLY A 53 -1.23 -0.90 1.27
CA GLY A 53 -0.80 -2.00 2.14
C GLY A 53 -0.97 -1.69 3.63
N LEU A 54 -0.84 -0.43 4.07
CA LEU A 54 -1.05 -0.02 5.46
C LEU A 54 -2.48 -0.28 5.94
N ASN A 55 -3.47 -0.13 5.05
CA ASN A 55 -4.88 -0.44 5.37
C ASN A 55 -5.14 -1.95 5.51
N LEU A 56 -4.20 -2.81 5.11
CA LEU A 56 -4.32 -4.27 5.13
C LEU A 56 -3.53 -4.93 6.27
N LEU A 57 -2.84 -4.16 7.13
CA LEU A 57 -1.98 -4.69 8.19
C LEU A 57 -2.66 -5.73 9.08
N ALA A 58 -3.93 -5.52 9.43
CA ALA A 58 -4.68 -6.44 10.29
C ALA A 58 -5.09 -7.75 9.58
N LYS A 59 -4.93 -7.85 8.25
CA LYS A 59 -5.32 -9.03 7.46
C LYS A 59 -4.20 -10.06 7.35
N PHE A 60 -2.95 -9.70 7.63
CA PHE A 60 -1.79 -10.55 7.42
C PHE A 60 -0.94 -10.65 8.69
N LYS A 61 -0.14 -11.71 8.79
CA LYS A 61 0.85 -11.85 9.86
C LYS A 61 1.95 -10.79 9.76
N SER A 62 2.37 -10.48 8.55
CA SER A 62 3.24 -9.34 8.24
C SER A 62 3.09 -8.93 6.78
N ILE A 63 3.47 -7.69 6.50
CA ILE A 63 3.53 -7.15 5.14
C ILE A 63 4.94 -6.58 4.92
N LEU A 64 5.59 -6.97 3.83
CA LEU A 64 6.80 -6.34 3.33
C LEU A 64 6.40 -5.22 2.35
N PHE A 65 6.78 -3.99 2.67
CA PHE A 65 6.64 -2.85 1.78
C PHE A 65 7.93 -2.73 0.97
N LEU A 66 7.83 -2.86 -0.35
CA LEU A 66 8.97 -2.86 -1.25
C LEU A 66 8.77 -1.82 -2.35
N ASP A 67 9.58 -0.77 -2.30
CA ASP A 67 9.68 0.26 -3.34
C ASP A 67 11.18 0.57 -3.60
N PRO A 68 11.62 0.76 -4.85
CA PRO A 68 13.03 0.92 -5.20
C PRO A 68 13.52 2.37 -5.35
#